data_AF-A0A3M2R369-F1
#
_entry.id   AF-A0A3M2R369-F1
#
_cell.length_a   1.000
_cell.length_b   1.000
_cell.length_c   1.000
_cell.angle_alpha   90.00
_cell.angle_beta   90.00
_cell.angle_gamma   90.00
#
_symmetry.space_group_name_H-M   'P 1'
#
loop_
_entity.id
_entity.type
_entity.pdbx_description
1 polymer ?
#
loop_
_entity_poly.entity_id
_entity_poly.type
_entity_poly.pdbx_seq_one_letter_code
_entity_poly.pdbx_strand_id
1 'polypeptide(L)'
;MKRSRELREELDSDSETAGTQPTIRPVFKVTQLDSAIDDELDSFAMRCNLPPHREALAFKTYDEYEVHYNKSHTNRCLECRKNFPSEHLLNVHIEECHDPLVTVKREKGEHTYSCFVEGCERKCMTHQKRRMHLIDKHMYPKNFFFAVTRDGIDGLSAPRESPRG
;
A
#
# COMPACT_ATOMS: atom_id res chain seq x y z
N MET A 1 -25.52 -30.26 41.86
CA MET A 1 -26.08 -29.18 42.71
C MET A 1 -26.18 -27.95 41.81
N LYS A 2 -27.36 -27.60 41.28
CA LYS A 2 -28.27 -26.51 41.76
C LYS A 2 -27.48 -25.20 41.97
N ARG A 3 -27.59 -24.15 41.16
CA ARG A 3 -28.73 -23.29 40.75
C ARG A 3 -28.26 -22.47 39.51
N SER A 4 -28.95 -22.38 38.37
CA SER A 4 -30.11 -21.54 38.06
C SER A 4 -29.98 -20.07 38.47
N ARG A 5 -30.00 -19.12 37.51
CA ARG A 5 -31.06 -18.08 37.38
C ARG A 5 -30.82 -17.17 36.17
N GLU A 6 -31.87 -16.97 35.38
CA GLU A 6 -31.97 -16.14 34.18
C GLU A 6 -32.24 -14.65 34.48
N LEU A 7 -32.05 -13.84 33.44
CA LEU A 7 -32.75 -12.60 33.00
C LEU A 7 -33.62 -11.83 34.01
N ARG A 8 -33.48 -10.49 33.96
CA ARG A 8 -34.61 -9.53 33.99
C ARG A 8 -34.20 -8.14 33.52
N GLU A 9 -34.95 -7.66 32.54
CA GLU A 9 -35.17 -6.26 32.15
C GLU A 9 -36.01 -5.53 33.25
N GLU A 10 -36.54 -4.35 32.92
CA GLU A 10 -37.50 -3.48 33.62
C GLU A 10 -36.89 -2.26 34.32
N LEU A 11 -37.39 -1.01 34.23
CA LEU A 11 -38.26 -0.20 33.36
C LEU A 11 -38.27 1.22 33.99
N ASP A 12 -38.52 2.25 33.17
CA ASP A 12 -39.10 3.60 33.43
C ASP A 12 -38.93 4.38 34.76
N SER A 13 -38.63 5.68 34.65
CA SER A 13 -39.63 6.76 34.85
C SER A 13 -38.98 8.14 35.03
N ASP A 14 -39.51 9.13 34.29
CA ASP A 14 -39.24 10.56 34.37
C ASP A 14 -39.41 11.16 35.77
N SER A 15 -38.59 12.16 36.10
CA SER A 15 -39.05 13.39 36.76
C SER A 15 -38.01 14.52 36.68
N GLU A 16 -38.55 15.68 36.35
CA GLU A 16 -37.93 16.95 36.01
C GLU A 16 -37.39 17.69 37.24
N THR A 17 -36.24 18.35 37.12
CA THR A 17 -35.97 19.59 37.89
C THR A 17 -35.13 20.56 37.06
N ALA A 18 -35.71 21.73 36.84
CA ALA A 18 -35.17 22.87 36.09
C ALA A 18 -33.91 23.48 36.71
N GLY A 19 -33.06 24.09 35.86
CA GLY A 19 -31.99 24.97 36.32
C GLY A 19 -30.95 25.37 35.28
N THR A 20 -31.23 26.45 34.54
CA THR A 20 -30.24 27.43 34.04
C THR A 20 -29.34 27.04 32.85
N GLN A 21 -29.77 27.42 31.64
CA GLN A 21 -28.92 27.53 30.45
C GLN A 21 -27.95 28.73 30.56
N PRO A 22 -26.64 28.55 30.30
CA PRO A 22 -25.77 29.63 29.85
C PRO A 22 -25.60 29.56 28.33
N THR A 23 -26.08 30.58 27.62
CA THR A 23 -25.84 30.77 26.19
C THR A 23 -24.39 31.21 25.96
N ILE A 24 -23.54 30.32 25.43
CA ILE A 24 -22.20 30.70 24.96
C ILE A 24 -22.26 30.86 23.44
N ARG A 25 -22.17 32.11 22.97
CA ARG A 25 -21.89 32.42 21.56
C ARG A 25 -20.37 32.39 21.35
N PRO A 26 -19.83 31.62 20.40
CA PRO A 26 -18.55 31.96 19.81
C PRO A 26 -18.81 32.78 18.54
N VAL A 27 -18.70 34.10 18.69
CA VAL A 27 -18.40 34.98 17.56
C VAL A 27 -16.89 34.95 17.42
N PHE A 28 -16.39 34.18 16.45
CA PHE A 28 -15.06 34.41 15.92
C PHE A 28 -15.23 35.00 14.54
N LYS A 29 -15.01 36.32 14.49
CA LYS A 29 -14.87 37.09 13.26
C LYS A 29 -13.63 36.55 12.57
N VAL A 30 -13.82 35.83 11.47
CA VAL A 30 -12.72 35.51 10.56
C VAL A 30 -12.39 36.82 9.86
N THR A 31 -11.23 37.39 10.19
CA THR A 31 -10.72 38.59 9.54
C THR A 31 -10.45 38.24 8.08
N GLN A 32 -11.20 38.88 7.18
CA GLN A 32 -10.93 38.97 5.76
C GLN A 32 -9.53 39.54 5.57
N LEU A 33 -8.57 38.71 5.13
CA LEU A 33 -7.32 39.20 4.55
C LEU A 33 -7.50 39.28 3.04
N ASP A 34 -7.80 40.48 2.55
CA ASP A 34 -7.48 40.85 1.17
C ASP A 34 -6.01 41.30 1.15
N SER A 35 -5.12 40.49 0.56
CA SER A 35 -3.77 40.92 0.16
C SER A 35 -3.19 39.96 -0.89
N ALA A 36 -3.04 40.48 -2.11
CA ALA A 36 -2.18 40.00 -3.19
C ALA A 36 -2.44 38.58 -3.74
N ILE A 37 -3.48 38.47 -4.57
CA ILE A 37 -3.59 37.46 -5.62
C ILE A 37 -2.53 37.74 -6.69
N ASP A 38 -1.31 37.25 -6.50
CA ASP A 38 -0.37 36.98 -7.61
C ASP A 38 0.65 35.84 -7.32
N ASP A 39 0.44 35.02 -6.28
CA ASP A 39 1.26 33.82 -5.99
C ASP A 39 0.42 32.60 -5.51
N GLU A 40 -0.90 32.69 -5.61
CA GLU A 40 -1.89 31.77 -5.01
C GLU A 40 -2.23 30.55 -5.89
N LEU A 41 -1.22 29.94 -6.53
CA LEU A 41 -1.37 28.63 -7.19
C LEU A 41 -0.26 27.63 -6.80
N ASP A 42 0.78 28.04 -6.08
CA ASP A 42 1.84 27.14 -5.58
C ASP A 42 1.58 26.63 -4.15
N SER A 43 0.63 27.23 -3.41
CA SER A 43 0.39 26.93 -1.99
C SER A 43 -0.45 25.66 -1.73
N PHE A 44 -1.13 25.10 -2.73
CA PHE A 44 -1.97 23.90 -2.59
C PHE A 44 -1.38 22.61 -3.18
N ALA A 45 -0.14 22.64 -3.67
CA ALA A 45 0.48 21.47 -4.26
C ALA A 45 0.76 20.39 -3.19
N MET A 46 0.17 19.20 -3.35
CA MET A 46 0.47 18.03 -2.52
C MET A 46 1.86 17.52 -2.85
N ARG A 47 2.72 17.31 -1.84
CA ARG A 47 4.13 16.94 -2.06
C ARG A 47 4.45 15.58 -1.45
N CYS A 48 5.11 14.72 -2.23
CA CYS A 48 5.68 13.47 -1.73
C CYS A 48 7.18 13.60 -1.51
N ASN A 49 7.62 13.43 -0.26
CA ASN A 49 9.05 13.47 0.14
C ASN A 49 9.56 12.09 0.60
N LEU A 50 8.79 11.03 0.37
CA LEU A 50 9.15 9.69 0.84
C LEU A 50 10.21 9.07 -0.09
N PRO A 51 11.23 8.39 0.46
CA PRO A 51 12.13 7.56 -0.34
C PRO A 51 11.30 6.55 -1.15
N PRO A 52 11.59 6.33 -2.45
CA PRO A 52 12.89 6.48 -3.11
C PRO A 52 13.14 7.81 -3.84
N HIS A 53 12.25 8.80 -3.72
CA HIS A 53 12.41 10.07 -4.43
C HIS A 53 13.64 10.82 -3.94
N ARG A 54 14.47 11.31 -4.88
CA ARG A 54 15.60 12.20 -4.56
C ARG A 54 15.13 13.62 -4.28
N GLU A 55 14.03 14.02 -4.91
CA GLU A 55 13.43 15.36 -4.80
C GLU A 55 11.93 15.22 -4.53
N ALA A 56 11.34 16.25 -3.92
CA ALA A 56 9.92 16.26 -3.61
C ALA A 56 9.07 16.28 -4.89
N LEU A 57 8.23 15.26 -5.10
CA LEU A 57 7.27 15.27 -6.21
C LEU A 57 6.05 16.08 -5.82
N ALA A 58 5.70 17.10 -6.62
CA ALA A 58 4.51 17.93 -6.42
C ALA A 58 3.37 17.49 -7.35
N PHE A 59 2.16 17.43 -6.81
CA PHE A 59 0.93 17.06 -7.51
C PHE A 59 -0.10 18.18 -7.38
N LYS A 60 -0.91 18.38 -8.42
CA LYS A 60 -1.88 19.47 -8.47
C LYS A 60 -3.17 19.13 -7.72
N THR A 61 -3.47 17.83 -7.62
CA THR A 61 -4.68 17.32 -6.98
C THR A 61 -4.34 16.24 -5.96
N TYR A 62 -5.27 16.01 -5.03
CA TYR A 62 -5.17 14.91 -4.08
C TYR A 62 -5.18 13.54 -4.78
N ASP A 63 -6.06 13.35 -5.77
CA ASP A 63 -6.20 12.07 -6.48
C ASP A 63 -4.90 11.67 -7.19
N GLU A 64 -4.19 12.62 -7.80
CA GLU A 64 -2.87 12.37 -8.41
C GLU A 64 -1.83 11.91 -7.37
N TYR A 65 -1.83 12.53 -6.19
CA TYR A 65 -0.96 12.16 -5.08
C TYR A 65 -1.31 10.77 -4.53
N GLU A 66 -2.60 10.45 -4.39
CA GLU A 66 -3.05 9.14 -3.89
C GLU A 66 -2.68 8.02 -4.87
N VAL A 67 -2.92 8.22 -6.17
CA VAL A 67 -2.51 7.26 -7.22
C VAL A 67 -1.00 7.08 -7.21
N HIS A 68 -0.23 8.16 -7.02
CA HIS A 68 1.21 8.08 -6.86
C HIS A 68 1.60 7.24 -5.63
N TYR A 69 1.03 7.56 -4.47
CA TYR A 69 1.35 6.90 -3.21
C TYR A 69 1.07 5.39 -3.28
N ASN A 70 -0.10 5.03 -3.82
CA ASN A 70 -0.50 3.64 -3.98
C ASN A 70 0.41 2.85 -4.90
N LYS A 71 0.99 3.50 -5.93
CA LYS A 71 1.91 2.85 -6.87
C LYS A 71 3.35 2.79 -6.37
N SER A 72 3.79 3.80 -5.63
CA SER A 72 5.21 4.00 -5.31
C SER A 72 5.60 3.69 -3.87
N HIS A 73 4.64 3.62 -2.94
CA HIS A 73 4.93 3.49 -1.51
C HIS A 73 4.18 2.36 -0.81
N THR A 74 3.01 1.94 -1.31
CA THR A 74 2.19 0.93 -0.62
C THR A 74 2.84 -0.46 -0.58
N ASN A 75 3.31 -0.96 -1.72
CA ASN A 75 3.82 -2.33 -1.83
C ASN A 75 5.35 -2.35 -1.88
N ARG A 76 5.98 -1.81 -0.83
CA ARG A 76 7.43 -1.66 -0.74
C ARG A 76 8.05 -2.66 0.22
N CYS A 77 9.08 -3.38 -0.22
CA CYS A 77 9.83 -4.27 0.65
C CYS A 77 10.62 -3.45 1.69
N LEU A 78 10.49 -3.82 2.96
CA LEU A 78 11.17 -3.11 4.06
C LEU A 78 12.67 -3.41 4.12
N GLU A 79 13.09 -4.58 3.66
CA GLU A 79 14.48 -5.02 3.68
C GLU A 79 15.29 -4.46 2.50
N CYS A 80 14.84 -4.69 1.26
CA CYS A 80 15.58 -4.28 0.06
C CYS A 80 15.06 -2.99 -0.58
N ARG A 81 14.00 -2.38 -0.03
CA ARG A 81 13.42 -1.11 -0.46
C ARG A 81 12.84 -1.08 -1.89
N LYS A 82 12.70 -2.24 -2.53
CA LYS A 82 12.09 -2.38 -3.86
C LYS A 82 10.58 -2.24 -3.81
N ASN A 83 10.01 -1.64 -4.86
CA ASN A 83 8.56 -1.51 -5.04
C ASN A 83 7.98 -2.62 -5.92
N PHE A 84 6.74 -3.00 -5.63
CA PHE A 84 5.99 -4.03 -6.33
C PHE A 84 4.61 -3.50 -6.73
N PRO A 85 3.99 -4.01 -7.81
CA PRO A 85 2.71 -3.50 -8.28
C PRO A 85 1.51 -4.01 -7.47
N SER A 86 1.65 -5.10 -6.70
CA SER A 86 0.62 -5.61 -5.80
C SER A 86 1.23 -6.20 -4.53
N GLU A 87 0.39 -6.34 -3.50
CA GLU A 87 0.76 -6.96 -2.23
C GLU A 87 1.17 -8.42 -2.43
N HIS A 88 0.44 -9.16 -3.28
CA HIS A 88 0.78 -10.55 -3.60
C HIS A 88 2.18 -10.68 -4.18
N LEU A 89 2.58 -9.81 -5.11
CA LEU A 89 3.93 -9.85 -5.68
C LEU A 89 5.01 -9.45 -4.67
N LEU A 90 4.70 -8.55 -3.74
CA LEU A 90 5.57 -8.25 -2.61
C LEU A 90 5.76 -9.48 -1.71
N ASN A 91 4.69 -10.20 -1.39
CA ASN A 91 4.77 -11.42 -0.58
C ASN A 91 5.58 -12.52 -1.28
N VAL A 92 5.33 -12.74 -2.57
CA VAL A 92 6.14 -13.68 -3.39
C VAL A 92 7.61 -13.27 -3.41
N HIS A 93 7.91 -11.98 -3.47
CA HIS A 93 9.29 -11.49 -3.36
C HIS A 93 9.92 -11.79 -2.00
N ILE A 94 9.20 -11.54 -0.89
CA ILE A 94 9.70 -11.82 0.47
C ILE A 94 9.98 -13.32 0.62
N GLU A 95 9.04 -14.19 0.23
CA GLU A 95 9.24 -15.64 0.25
C GLU A 95 10.46 -16.06 -0.58
N GLU A 96 10.66 -15.50 -1.77
CA GLU A 96 11.69 -15.98 -2.69
C GLU A 96 13.08 -15.38 -2.48
N CYS A 97 13.16 -14.16 -1.93
CA CYS A 97 14.41 -13.40 -1.82
C CYS A 97 14.87 -13.18 -0.37
N HIS A 98 13.95 -13.21 0.59
CA HIS A 98 14.23 -12.85 1.99
C HIS A 98 14.00 -14.00 2.98
N ASP A 99 13.21 -15.02 2.61
CA ASP A 99 12.98 -16.18 3.50
C ASP A 99 14.10 -17.25 3.33
N PRO A 100 14.99 -17.43 4.34
CA PRO A 100 16.02 -18.45 4.30
C PRO A 100 15.45 -19.88 4.36
N LEU A 101 14.28 -20.09 4.95
CA LEU A 101 13.64 -21.41 5.02
C LEU A 101 13.19 -21.87 3.63
N VAL A 102 12.72 -20.95 2.79
CA VAL A 102 12.37 -21.22 1.39
C VAL A 102 13.62 -21.65 0.61
N THR A 103 14.77 -21.05 0.88
CA THR A 103 16.05 -21.47 0.27
C THR A 103 16.37 -22.93 0.62
N VAL A 104 16.28 -23.31 1.89
CA VAL A 104 16.51 -24.70 2.33
C VAL A 104 15.51 -25.68 1.71
N LYS A 105 14.22 -25.31 1.63
CA LYS A 105 13.20 -26.13 0.96
C LYS A 105 13.51 -26.32 -0.53
N ARG A 106 14.04 -25.29 -1.19
CA ARG A 106 14.45 -25.35 -2.59
C ARG A 106 15.64 -26.30 -2.80
N GLU A 107 16.62 -26.30 -1.90
CA GLU A 107 17.73 -27.26 -1.92
C GLU A 107 17.26 -28.71 -1.77
N LYS A 108 16.17 -28.94 -1.02
CA LYS A 108 15.50 -30.24 -0.91
C LYS A 108 14.66 -30.61 -2.14
N GLY A 109 14.58 -29.74 -3.14
CA GLY A 109 13.81 -29.97 -4.36
C GLY A 109 12.31 -29.67 -4.24
N GLU A 110 11.87 -28.95 -3.20
CA GLU A 110 10.47 -28.57 -3.03
C GLU A 110 10.05 -27.43 -3.99
N HIS A 111 8.75 -27.39 -4.28
CA HIS A 111 8.15 -26.36 -5.13
C HIS A 111 8.00 -25.04 -4.34
N THR A 112 8.89 -24.09 -4.59
CA THR A 112 8.99 -22.85 -3.81
C THR A 112 8.60 -21.60 -4.59
N TYR A 113 8.45 -21.68 -5.91
CA TYR A 113 8.17 -20.50 -6.73
C TYR A 113 6.67 -20.31 -6.95
N SER A 114 6.06 -19.41 -6.18
CA SER A 114 4.62 -19.12 -6.23
C SER A 114 4.22 -18.42 -7.55
N CYS A 115 2.98 -18.64 -8.00
CA CYS A 115 2.43 -17.96 -9.18
C CYS A 115 2.23 -16.46 -8.91
N PHE A 116 2.26 -15.63 -9.96
CA PHE A 116 2.07 -14.17 -9.85
C PHE A 116 0.61 -13.74 -9.77
N VAL A 117 -0.32 -14.64 -10.09
CA VAL A 117 -1.76 -14.33 -10.15
C VAL A 117 -2.40 -14.65 -8.81
N GLU A 118 -3.08 -13.66 -8.24
CA GLU A 118 -3.88 -13.82 -7.02
C GLU A 118 -4.99 -14.86 -7.24
N GLY A 119 -5.15 -15.78 -6.29
CA GLY A 119 -6.04 -16.94 -6.42
C GLY A 119 -5.45 -18.14 -7.18
N CYS A 120 -4.21 -18.05 -7.69
CA CYS A 120 -3.50 -19.21 -8.22
C CYS A 120 -2.53 -19.81 -7.19
N GLU A 121 -2.88 -20.98 -6.67
CA GLU A 121 -2.09 -21.67 -5.63
C GLU A 121 -0.90 -22.49 -6.18
N ARG A 122 -0.63 -22.41 -7.49
CA ARG A 122 0.39 -23.24 -8.12
C ARG A 122 1.80 -22.79 -7.71
N LYS A 123 2.58 -23.70 -7.13
CA LYS A 123 4.02 -23.54 -6.89
C LYS A 123 4.87 -24.33 -7.88
N CYS A 124 5.87 -23.66 -8.44
CA CYS A 124 6.79 -24.21 -9.43
C CYS A 124 8.14 -24.57 -8.82
N MET A 125 8.87 -25.49 -9.44
CA MET A 125 10.24 -25.85 -9.04
C MET A 125 11.29 -24.83 -9.48
N THR A 126 11.05 -24.09 -10.56
CA THR A 126 12.03 -23.13 -11.11
C THR A 126 11.31 -21.89 -11.64
N HIS A 127 12.01 -20.75 -11.67
CA HIS A 127 11.54 -19.52 -12.31
C HIS A 127 11.11 -19.76 -13.78
N GLN A 128 11.83 -20.61 -14.51
CA GLN A 128 11.53 -20.94 -15.90
C GLN A 128 10.19 -21.68 -16.04
N LYS A 129 9.92 -22.65 -15.16
CA LYS A 129 8.62 -23.36 -15.12
C LYS A 129 7.49 -22.41 -14.74
N ARG A 130 7.73 -21.49 -13.79
CA ARG A 130 6.76 -20.44 -13.43
C ARG A 130 6.43 -19.55 -14.62
N ARG A 131 7.45 -19.09 -15.36
CA ARG A 131 7.25 -18.28 -16.58
C ARG A 131 6.37 -19.02 -17.59
N MET A 132 6.66 -20.30 -17.85
CA MET A 132 5.85 -21.10 -18.77
C MET A 132 4.41 -21.23 -18.27
N HIS A 133 4.22 -21.49 -16.97
CA HIS A 133 2.88 -21.55 -16.37
C HIS A 133 2.09 -20.25 -16.55
N LEU A 134 2.73 -19.09 -16.34
CA LEU A 134 2.09 -17.78 -16.52
C LEU A 134 1.68 -17.53 -17.97
N ILE A 135 2.53 -17.93 -18.92
CA ILE A 135 2.21 -17.81 -20.35
C ILE A 135 1.07 -18.77 -20.72
N ASP A 136 1.15 -20.04 -20.33
CA ASP A 136 0.22 -21.09 -20.80
C ASP A 136 -1.12 -21.11 -20.08
N LYS A 137 -1.18 -20.69 -18.80
CA LYS A 137 -2.41 -20.72 -18.00
C LYS A 137 -3.02 -19.34 -17.76
N HIS A 138 -2.18 -18.31 -17.68
CA HIS A 138 -2.62 -16.95 -17.42
C HIS A 138 -2.44 -16.02 -18.62
N MET A 139 -2.02 -16.55 -19.78
CA MET A 139 -1.88 -15.81 -21.04
C MET A 139 -0.96 -14.59 -20.93
N TYR A 140 0.04 -14.65 -20.04
CA TYR A 140 1.02 -13.57 -19.93
C TYR A 140 1.78 -13.42 -21.26
N PRO A 141 2.04 -12.18 -21.70
CA PRO A 141 2.77 -11.98 -22.94
C PRO A 141 4.23 -12.39 -22.76
N LYS A 142 4.85 -12.93 -23.81
CA LYS A 142 6.21 -13.53 -23.73
C LYS A 142 7.30 -12.51 -23.37
N ASN A 143 7.06 -11.24 -23.67
CA ASN A 143 7.90 -10.08 -23.35
C ASN A 143 7.61 -9.45 -21.99
N PHE A 144 6.73 -10.06 -21.17
CA PHE A 144 6.52 -9.60 -19.80
C PHE A 144 7.81 -9.65 -18.97
N PHE A 145 7.97 -8.70 -18.05
CA PHE A 145 9.11 -8.64 -17.13
C PHE A 145 8.96 -9.65 -15.98
N PHE A 146 9.29 -10.92 -16.24
CA PHE A 146 9.18 -12.00 -15.24
C PHE A 146 10.17 -11.91 -14.08
N ALA A 147 11.16 -11.02 -14.16
CA ALA A 147 12.10 -10.74 -13.07
C ALA A 147 11.53 -9.77 -12.03
N VAL A 148 10.25 -9.38 -12.13
CA VAL A 148 9.57 -8.49 -11.17
C VAL A 148 9.73 -8.91 -9.72
N THR A 149 9.70 -10.21 -9.38
CA THR A 149 9.89 -10.67 -7.99
C THR A 149 11.30 -10.51 -7.47
N ARG A 150 12.30 -10.38 -8.35
CA ARG A 150 13.70 -10.12 -7.96
C ARG A 150 14.01 -8.64 -7.97
N ASP A 151 13.59 -7.94 -9.02
CA ASP A 151 14.09 -6.59 -9.33
C ASP A 151 13.10 -5.47 -8.95
N GLY A 152 11.83 -5.81 -8.65
CA GLY A 152 10.78 -4.82 -8.43
C GLY A 152 10.44 -4.04 -9.71
N ILE A 153 9.74 -2.91 -9.55
CA ILE A 153 9.36 -2.00 -10.66
C ILE A 153 10.16 -0.70 -10.69
N ASP A 154 11.06 -0.47 -9.73
CA ASP A 154 11.80 0.79 -9.61
C ASP A 154 12.67 1.11 -10.83
N GLY A 155 13.16 0.07 -11.53
CA GLY A 155 13.95 0.22 -12.75
C GLY A 155 13.14 0.61 -14.00
N LEU A 156 11.80 0.58 -13.94
CA LEU A 156 10.92 1.03 -15.02
C LEU A 156 10.54 2.50 -14.89
N SER A 157 10.61 3.06 -13.69
CA SER A 157 10.20 4.45 -13.40
C SER A 157 11.34 5.47 -13.42
N ALA A 158 12.61 5.04 -13.43
CA ALA A 158 13.76 5.93 -13.48
C ALA A 158 14.63 5.65 -14.72
N PRO A 159 15.07 6.67 -15.47
CA PRO A 159 16.13 6.51 -16.46
C PRO A 159 17.37 5.97 -15.74
N ARG A 160 17.84 4.77 -16.13
CA ARG A 160 19.14 4.28 -15.68
C ARG A 160 20.19 5.15 -16.34
N GLU A 161 20.70 6.16 -15.65
CA GLU A 161 21.96 6.79 -16.06
C GLU A 161 23.06 5.74 -15.93
N SER A 162 23.60 5.31 -17.07
CA SER A 162 24.76 4.42 -17.15
C SER A 162 25.94 5.05 -16.39
N PRO A 163 26.78 4.26 -15.70
CA PRO A 163 28.02 4.78 -15.13
C PRO A 163 28.87 5.34 -16.27
N ARG A 164 29.22 6.62 -16.19
CA ARG A 164 30.29 7.19 -17.01
C ARG A 164 31.58 6.47 -16.60
N GLY A 165 32.12 5.68 -17.53
CA GLY A 165 33.46 5.09 -17.44
C GLY A 165 34.54 6.12 -17.63
#